data_AF-A0A2D9GEV7-F1
#
_entry.id   AF-A0A2D9GEV7-F1
#
_cell.length_a   1.000
_cell.length_b   1.000
_cell.length_c   1.000
_cell.angle_alpha   90.00
_cell.angle_beta   90.00
_cell.angle_gamma   90.00
#
_symmetry.space_group_name_H-M   'P 1'
#
loop_
_entity.id
_entity.type
_entity.pdbx_description
1 polymer ?
#
loop_
_entity_poly.entity_id
_entity_poly.type
_entity_poly.pdbx_seq_one_letter_code
_entity_poly.pdbx_strand_id
1 'polypeptide(L)'
;MKTKLFLFALLVGFTFTSCQKCQDCEADYEFINGAQESDYDAAASLFGYSTWNEFFHSNDSLNTLNKEYCDEELDDIINFSEEFDDNEDGVNDMRIFYNCK
;
A
#
# COMPACT_ATOMS: atom_id res chain seq x y z
N MET A 1 -18.08 -13.27 53.72
CA MET A 1 -18.18 -14.30 52.66
C MET A 1 -17.21 -13.90 51.55
N LYS A 2 -16.25 -14.78 51.21
CA LYS A 2 -15.18 -14.52 50.23
C LYS A 2 -15.69 -14.85 48.84
N THR A 3 -16.03 -13.85 48.03
CA THR A 3 -16.34 -14.02 46.61
C THR A 3 -15.04 -14.29 45.86
N LYS A 4 -14.80 -15.57 45.55
CA LYS A 4 -13.76 -16.00 44.64
C LYS A 4 -14.21 -15.61 43.23
N LEU A 5 -13.65 -14.53 42.67
CA LEU A 5 -13.76 -14.28 41.23
C LEU A 5 -12.94 -15.35 40.50
N PHE A 6 -13.64 -16.15 39.71
CA PHE A 6 -13.04 -17.10 38.79
C PHE A 6 -12.27 -16.31 37.71
N LEU A 7 -10.94 -16.50 37.66
CA LEU A 7 -10.16 -16.17 36.48
C LEU A 7 -10.60 -17.11 35.35
N PHE A 8 -11.26 -16.56 34.33
CA PHE A 8 -11.25 -17.16 33.01
C PHE A 8 -9.91 -16.79 32.36
N ALA A 9 -8.93 -17.68 32.49
CA ALA A 9 -7.78 -17.69 31.60
C ALA A 9 -8.30 -18.00 30.20
N LEU A 10 -8.54 -16.96 29.40
CA LEU A 10 -8.64 -17.05 27.95
C LEU A 10 -7.24 -17.43 27.43
N LEU A 11 -6.91 -18.71 27.54
CA LEU A 11 -5.90 -19.35 26.72
C LEU A 11 -6.48 -19.38 25.30
N VAL A 12 -6.41 -18.25 24.61
CA VAL A 12 -6.51 -18.25 23.16
C VAL A 12 -5.18 -18.82 22.67
N GLY A 13 -5.16 -20.13 22.54
CA GLY A 13 -4.12 -20.80 21.78
C GLY A 13 -4.21 -20.33 20.34
N PHE A 14 -3.22 -19.55 19.91
CA PHE A 14 -2.77 -19.56 18.53
C PHE A 14 -1.41 -20.23 18.50
N THR A 15 -1.44 -21.56 18.46
CA THR A 15 -0.28 -22.35 18.05
C THR A 15 -0.28 -22.41 16.53
N PHE A 16 0.39 -21.47 15.86
CA PHE A 16 1.09 -21.73 14.60
C PHE A 16 2.24 -20.71 14.51
N THR A 17 3.40 -21.08 15.03
CA THR A 17 4.65 -20.63 14.41
C THR A 17 4.80 -21.36 13.08
N SER A 18 3.96 -21.04 12.09
CA SER A 18 4.50 -21.00 10.74
C SER A 18 5.42 -19.76 10.73
N CYS A 19 6.65 -19.88 10.27
CA CYS A 19 7.46 -18.70 9.94
C CYS A 19 6.90 -18.03 8.68
N GLN A 20 5.59 -17.75 8.68
CA GLN A 20 4.94 -17.05 7.60
C GLN A 20 5.42 -15.60 7.68
N LYS A 21 6.16 -15.18 6.65
CA LYS A 21 6.66 -13.81 6.58
C LYS A 21 5.53 -12.95 6.06
N CYS A 22 4.91 -12.19 6.94
CA CYS A 22 3.90 -11.20 6.57
C CYS A 22 4.45 -9.80 6.77
N GLN A 23 4.08 -8.88 5.89
CA GLN A 23 4.29 -7.44 6.05
C GLN A 23 3.07 -6.68 5.55
N ASP A 24 2.79 -5.55 6.20
CA ASP A 24 1.80 -4.59 5.70
C ASP A 24 2.46 -3.83 4.54
N CYS A 25 1.87 -3.94 3.35
CA CYS A 25 2.36 -3.24 2.17
C CYS A 25 1.36 -2.20 1.70
N GLU A 26 1.86 -1.00 1.43
CA GLU A 26 1.08 0.12 0.91
C GLU A 26 1.60 0.47 -0.49
N ALA A 27 0.70 0.59 -1.47
CA ALA A 27 1.04 1.09 -2.79
C ALA A 27 1.54 2.54 -2.65
N ASP A 28 2.63 2.86 -3.33
CA ASP A 28 3.23 4.18 -3.36
C ASP A 28 3.71 4.49 -4.77
N TYR A 29 4.03 5.75 -5.02
CA TYR A 29 4.55 6.21 -6.30
C TYR A 29 5.68 7.23 -6.14
N GLU A 30 6.52 7.32 -7.15
CA GLU A 30 7.47 8.42 -7.28
C GLU A 30 7.48 8.96 -8.70
N PHE A 31 7.68 10.27 -8.83
CA PHE A 31 7.99 10.87 -10.11
C PHE A 31 9.49 10.70 -10.40
N ILE A 32 9.81 10.31 -11.62
CA ILE A 32 11.16 10.03 -12.10
C ILE A 32 11.48 10.91 -13.31
N ASN A 33 12.74 10.93 -13.72
CA ASN A 33 13.22 11.62 -14.93
C ASN A 33 12.85 13.11 -15.07
N GLY A 34 12.48 13.78 -13.97
CA GLY A 34 12.18 15.21 -13.93
C GLY A 34 10.70 15.56 -13.93
N ALA A 35 9.81 14.56 -14.06
CA ALA A 35 8.39 14.71 -13.83
C ALA A 35 8.10 15.15 -12.38
N GLN A 36 7.01 15.87 -12.19
CA GLN A 36 6.59 16.40 -10.88
C GLN A 36 5.07 16.34 -10.71
N GLU A 37 4.61 16.39 -9.47
CA GLU A 37 3.17 16.30 -9.14
C GLU A 37 2.31 17.33 -9.90
N SER A 38 2.85 18.53 -10.09
CA SER A 38 2.17 19.61 -10.81
C SER A 38 1.79 19.24 -12.25
N ASP A 39 2.50 18.30 -12.86
CA ASP A 39 2.21 17.82 -14.21
C ASP A 39 0.93 16.96 -14.23
N TYR A 40 0.54 16.41 -13.07
CA TYR A 40 -0.57 15.49 -12.87
C TYR A 40 -1.77 16.10 -12.12
N ASP A 41 -1.58 17.22 -11.42
CA ASP A 41 -2.65 17.92 -10.69
C ASP A 41 -3.85 18.29 -11.57
N ALA A 42 -3.58 18.60 -12.85
CA ALA A 42 -4.62 18.87 -13.83
C ALA A 42 -5.51 17.64 -14.09
N ALA A 43 -4.92 16.44 -14.13
CA ALA A 43 -5.65 15.19 -14.26
C ALA A 43 -6.44 14.88 -12.98
N ALA A 44 -5.83 15.04 -11.80
CA ALA A 44 -6.50 14.85 -10.51
C ALA A 44 -7.74 15.76 -10.36
N SER A 45 -7.63 17.00 -10.83
CA SER A 45 -8.74 17.97 -10.86
C SER A 45 -9.93 17.50 -11.68
N LEU A 46 -9.72 16.73 -12.76
CA LEU A 46 -10.82 16.13 -13.55
C LEU A 46 -11.61 15.08 -12.76
N PHE A 47 -10.98 14.47 -11.77
CA PHE A 47 -11.59 13.50 -10.84
C PHE A 47 -12.09 14.15 -9.54
N GLY A 48 -11.98 15.47 -9.40
CA GLY A 48 -12.48 16.22 -8.24
C GLY A 48 -11.50 16.33 -7.06
N TYR A 49 -10.22 16.03 -7.27
CA TYR A 49 -9.16 16.15 -6.27
C TYR A 49 -8.25 17.35 -6.56
N SER A 50 -7.67 17.95 -5.53
CA SER A 50 -6.86 19.17 -5.69
C SER A 50 -5.46 18.87 -6.20
N THR A 51 -4.90 17.72 -5.80
CA THR A 51 -3.58 17.27 -6.23
C THR A 51 -3.57 15.79 -6.60
N TRP A 52 -2.57 15.36 -7.36
CA TRP A 52 -2.39 13.94 -7.66
C TRP A 52 -2.22 13.10 -6.39
N ASN A 53 -1.50 13.60 -5.38
CA ASN A 53 -1.36 12.91 -4.10
C ASN A 53 -2.70 12.69 -3.39
N GLU A 54 -3.61 13.68 -3.41
CA GLU A 54 -4.97 13.51 -2.86
C GLU A 54 -5.75 12.44 -3.62
N PHE A 55 -5.67 12.44 -4.95
CA PHE A 55 -6.32 11.43 -5.79
C PHE A 55 -5.76 10.03 -5.51
N PHE A 56 -4.43 9.88 -5.51
CA PHE A 56 -3.76 8.60 -5.30
C PHE A 56 -4.08 7.98 -3.93
N HIS A 57 -4.19 8.79 -2.87
CA HIS A 57 -4.52 8.34 -1.52
C HIS A 57 -6.02 8.37 -1.20
N SER A 58 -6.89 8.62 -2.18
CA SER A 58 -8.33 8.54 -1.97
C SER A 58 -8.79 7.10 -1.71
N ASN A 59 -9.94 6.92 -1.05
CA ASN A 59 -10.45 5.59 -0.72
C ASN A 59 -10.85 4.74 -1.94
N ASP A 60 -11.05 5.37 -3.11
CA ASP A 60 -11.53 4.71 -4.34
C ASP A 60 -10.41 4.39 -5.33
N SER A 61 -9.18 4.91 -5.15
CA SER A 61 -8.06 4.72 -6.07
C SER A 61 -7.33 3.39 -5.83
N LEU A 62 -6.40 3.39 -4.88
CA LEU A 62 -5.38 2.35 -4.68
C LEU A 62 -5.23 1.97 -3.20
N ASN A 63 -5.82 2.73 -2.28
CA ASN A 63 -5.87 2.40 -0.85
C ASN A 63 -6.52 1.04 -0.57
N THR A 64 -7.35 0.53 -1.49
CA THR A 64 -7.96 -0.81 -1.40
C THR A 64 -6.95 -1.94 -1.65
N LEU A 65 -5.80 -1.64 -2.25
CA LEU A 65 -4.70 -2.58 -2.48
C LEU A 65 -3.74 -2.66 -1.28
N ASN A 66 -3.88 -1.74 -0.31
CA ASN A 66 -3.10 -1.71 0.91
C ASN A 66 -3.60 -2.81 1.86
N LYS A 67 -2.78 -3.83 2.08
CA LYS A 67 -3.10 -4.97 2.94
C LYS A 67 -1.84 -5.67 3.45
N GLU A 68 -2.03 -6.60 4.37
CA GLU A 68 -1.02 -7.56 4.77
C GLU A 68 -0.82 -8.59 3.63
N TYR A 69 0.43 -8.73 3.18
CA TYR A 69 0.86 -9.77 2.24
C TYR A 69 1.77 -10.74 2.95
N CYS A 70 1.69 -12.02 2.59
CA CYS A 70 2.46 -13.07 3.23
C CYS A 70 3.10 -14.05 2.24
N ASP A 71 4.25 -14.60 2.62
CA ASP A 71 4.99 -15.63 1.89
C ASP A 71 5.21 -15.29 0.41
N GLU A 72 4.75 -16.12 -0.53
CA GLU A 72 4.96 -15.91 -1.98
C GLU A 72 4.33 -14.60 -2.47
N GLU A 73 3.16 -14.22 -1.95
CA GLU A 73 2.54 -12.94 -2.32
C GLU A 73 3.38 -11.75 -1.83
N LEU A 74 4.06 -11.88 -0.69
CA LEU A 74 4.96 -10.84 -0.19
C LEU A 74 6.22 -10.74 -1.05
N ASP A 75 6.80 -11.87 -1.47
CA ASP A 75 7.96 -11.89 -2.35
C ASP A 75 7.64 -11.26 -3.71
N ASP A 76 6.45 -11.48 -4.26
CA ASP A 76 6.00 -10.86 -5.51
C ASP A 76 5.80 -9.33 -5.33
N ILE A 77 5.15 -8.91 -4.24
CA ILE A 77 4.82 -7.49 -4.02
C ILE A 77 6.02 -6.64 -3.63
N ILE A 78 6.97 -7.14 -2.85
CA ILE A 78 8.20 -6.39 -2.51
C ILE A 78 9.03 -6.07 -3.75
N ASN A 79 8.98 -6.96 -4.76
CA ASN A 79 9.71 -6.79 -6.01
C ASN A 79 8.89 -6.11 -7.11
N PHE A 80 7.62 -5.76 -6.83
CA PHE A 80 6.77 -5.07 -7.80
C PHE A 80 7.27 -3.64 -8.03
N SER A 81 7.43 -3.31 -9.31
CA SER A 81 7.81 -1.98 -9.77
C SER A 81 7.37 -1.83 -11.22
N GLU A 82 6.43 -0.93 -11.48
CA GLU A 82 5.99 -0.59 -12.83
C GLU A 82 6.26 0.88 -13.10
N GLU A 83 6.81 1.17 -14.29
CA GLU A 83 7.10 2.52 -14.75
C GLU A 83 6.21 2.87 -15.94
N PHE A 84 5.77 4.12 -15.99
CA PHE A 84 4.82 4.63 -16.96
C PHE A 84 5.39 5.86 -17.67
N ASP A 85 5.23 5.89 -19.00
CA ASP A 85 5.44 7.05 -19.85
C ASP A 85 4.03 7.64 -20.12
N ASP A 86 3.62 8.58 -19.29
CA ASP A 86 2.25 9.12 -19.30
C ASP A 86 2.07 10.20 -20.38
N ASN A 87 3.19 10.77 -20.85
CA ASN A 87 3.20 11.81 -21.88
C ASN A 87 3.53 11.28 -23.30
N GLU A 88 3.88 10.00 -23.41
CA GLU A 88 4.23 9.25 -24.63
C GLU A 88 5.48 9.79 -25.37
N ASP A 89 6.46 10.36 -24.66
CA ASP A 89 7.71 10.89 -25.24
C ASP A 89 8.85 9.87 -25.34
N GLY A 90 8.64 8.66 -24.83
CA GLY A 90 9.60 7.57 -24.78
C GLY A 90 10.46 7.54 -23.52
N VAL A 91 10.19 8.40 -22.53
CA VAL A 91 10.84 8.42 -21.22
C VAL A 91 9.77 8.23 -20.14
N ASN A 92 9.99 7.27 -19.24
CA ASN A 92 9.05 7.05 -18.14
C ASN A 92 9.04 8.25 -17.18
N ASP A 93 7.86 8.67 -16.75
CA ASP A 93 7.60 9.82 -15.89
C ASP A 93 7.34 9.41 -14.43
N MET A 94 6.70 8.25 -14.22
CA MET A 94 6.26 7.81 -12.90
C MET A 94 6.58 6.33 -12.67
N ARG A 95 6.90 5.97 -11.42
CA ARG A 95 7.03 4.59 -10.98
C ARG A 95 6.03 4.30 -9.86
N ILE A 96 5.29 3.21 -9.97
CA ILE A 96 4.42 2.66 -8.92
C ILE A 96 5.09 1.43 -8.31
N PHE A 97 5.10 1.34 -6.98
CA PHE A 97 5.71 0.26 -6.22
C PHE A 97 4.97 0.04 -4.89
N TYR A 98 5.40 -0.94 -4.09
CA TYR A 98 4.85 -1.16 -2.74
C TYR A 98 5.90 -0.93 -1.66
N ASN A 99 5.50 -0.20 -0.62
CA ASN A 99 6.26 -0.03 0.62
C ASN A 99 5.78 -1.03 1.66
N CYS A 100 6.53 -2.10 1.86
CA CYS A 100 6.25 -3.12 2.89
C CYS A 100 7.03 -2.84 4.19
N LYS A 101 6.35 -2.91 5.35
CA LYS A 101 6.94 -2.65 6.68
C LYS A 101 6.82 -3.85 7.61
#